data_AF-A0A377ZI92-F1
#
_entry.id   AF-A0A377ZI92-F1
#
_cell.length_a   1.000
_cell.length_b   1.000
_cell.length_c   1.000
_cell.angle_alpha   90.00
_cell.angle_beta   90.00
_cell.angle_gamma   90.00
#
_symmetry.space_group_name_H-M   'P 1'
#
loop_
_entity.id
_entity.type
_entity.pdbx_description
1 polymer ?
#
loop_
_entity_poly.entity_id
_entity_poly.type
_entity_poly.pdbx_seq_one_letter_code
_entity_poly.pdbx_strand_id
1 'polypeptide(L)'
;MTLDFITLQRPSAVRLMLEEALARSGRQLDVALESHQLVTVGRMVASGLGGSAVPALCKTQMASLGAVCIPLSDPPIEKCVGAIHAGHLPLSKAAQALLDTLKGFLPT
;
A
#
# COMPACT_ATOMS: atom_id res chain seq x y z
N MET A 1 -5.94 10.97 21.22
CA MET A 1 -5.01 11.66 20.29
C MET A 1 -5.58 11.51 18.89
N THR A 2 -5.85 12.62 18.22
CA THR A 2 -6.16 12.66 16.79
C THR A 2 -4.85 12.86 16.04
N LEU A 3 -4.52 11.96 15.11
CA LEU A 3 -3.34 12.08 14.24
C LEU A 3 -3.77 12.68 12.91
N ASP A 4 -2.97 13.59 12.38
CA ASP A 4 -3.13 14.07 11.01
C ASP A 4 -2.86 12.93 10.03
N PHE A 5 -3.76 12.73 9.07
CA PHE A 5 -3.65 11.63 8.11
C PHE A 5 -2.84 12.06 6.89
N ILE A 6 -1.84 11.23 6.58
CA ILE A 6 -0.86 11.43 5.53
C ILE A 6 -0.99 10.27 4.54
N THR A 7 -1.07 10.56 3.24
CA THR A 7 -1.28 9.49 2.25
C THR A 7 -0.64 9.78 0.90
N LEU A 8 -0.73 8.81 -0.01
CA LEU A 8 -0.38 9.00 -1.41
C LEU A 8 -1.34 9.98 -2.11
N GLN A 9 -0.79 10.85 -2.95
CA GLN A 9 -1.53 11.74 -3.82
C GLN A 9 -2.20 10.96 -4.96
N ARG A 10 -3.28 11.51 -5.52
CA ARG A 10 -3.94 10.95 -6.72
C ARG A 10 -3.03 11.09 -7.96
N PRO A 11 -3.07 10.13 -8.91
CA PRO A 11 -3.82 8.87 -8.89
C PRO A 11 -3.04 7.78 -8.12
N SER A 12 -3.61 7.29 -7.03
CA SER A 12 -3.06 6.17 -6.26
C SER A 12 -4.16 5.15 -5.98
N ALA A 13 -3.91 3.88 -6.32
CA ALA A 13 -4.85 2.80 -6.05
C ALA A 13 -5.13 2.65 -4.54
N VAL A 14 -4.09 2.82 -3.70
CA VAL A 14 -4.23 2.81 -2.24
C VAL A 14 -5.13 3.94 -1.78
N ARG A 15 -4.93 5.15 -2.30
CA ARG A 15 -5.76 6.32 -1.98
C ARG A 15 -7.22 6.08 -2.32
N LEU A 16 -7.48 5.56 -3.52
CA LEU A 16 -8.83 5.23 -3.97
C LEU A 16 -9.49 4.17 -3.07
N MET A 17 -8.77 3.09 -2.74
CA MET A 17 -9.28 2.02 -1.88
C MET A 17 -9.65 2.53 -0.47
N LEU A 18 -8.87 3.44 0.09
CA LEU A 18 -9.17 4.06 1.39
C LEU A 18 -10.42 4.95 1.32
N GLU A 19 -10.53 5.76 0.27
CA GLU A 19 -11.70 6.62 0.04
C GLU A 19 -12.98 5.79 -0.15
N GLU A 20 -12.93 4.73 -0.96
CA GLU A 20 -14.06 3.81 -1.18
C GLU A 20 -14.47 3.09 0.11
N ALA A 21 -13.50 2.61 0.91
CA ALA A 21 -13.78 1.93 2.16
C ALA A 21 -14.48 2.85 3.16
N LEU A 22 -14.02 4.11 3.29
CA LEU A 22 -14.65 5.09 4.16
C LEU A 22 -16.02 5.54 3.65
N ALA A 23 -16.17 5.71 2.33
CA ALA A 23 -17.43 6.10 1.70
C ALA A 23 -18.55 5.08 1.97
N ARG A 24 -18.24 3.78 2.04
CA ARG A 24 -19.20 2.73 2.43
C ARG A 24 -19.79 2.93 3.83
N SER A 25 -19.07 3.61 4.72
CA SER A 25 -19.51 3.96 6.06
C SER A 25 -20.08 5.39 6.18
N GLY A 26 -20.27 6.08 5.05
CA GLY A 26 -20.74 7.47 5.01
C GLY A 26 -19.68 8.49 5.46
N ARG A 27 -18.41 8.09 5.50
CA ARG A 27 -17.28 8.94 5.91
C ARG A 27 -16.43 9.34 4.71
N GLN A 28 -15.74 10.47 4.84
CA GLN A 28 -14.73 10.90 3.88
C GLN A 28 -13.34 10.73 4.49
N LEU A 29 -12.35 10.52 3.63
CA LEU A 29 -10.95 10.52 4.05
C LEU A 29 -10.49 11.97 4.24
N ASP A 30 -10.35 12.38 5.48
CA ASP A 30 -9.74 13.67 5.83
C ASP A 30 -8.22 13.57 5.66
N VAL A 31 -7.64 14.43 4.81
CA VAL A 31 -6.23 14.36 4.45
C VAL A 31 -5.54 15.67 4.76
N ALA A 32 -4.57 15.60 5.66
CA ALA A 32 -3.77 16.75 6.07
C ALA A 32 -2.55 16.94 5.15
N LEU A 33 -1.90 15.85 4.74
CA LEU A 33 -0.74 15.88 3.83
C LEU A 33 -0.79 14.77 2.79
N GLU A 34 -0.22 15.06 1.62
CA GLU A 34 -0.05 14.06 0.56
C GLU A 34 1.33 14.09 -0.09
N SER A 35 1.75 12.95 -0.64
CA SER A 35 2.99 12.83 -1.42
C SER A 35 2.83 11.83 -2.55
N HIS A 36 3.61 11.98 -3.62
CA HIS A 36 3.66 10.99 -4.70
C HIS A 36 4.44 9.73 -4.33
N GLN A 37 5.29 9.78 -3.29
CA GLN A 37 6.23 8.70 -2.98
C GLN A 37 5.95 8.10 -1.59
N LEU A 38 5.73 6.79 -1.55
CA LEU A 38 5.40 6.08 -0.32
C LEU A 38 6.50 6.19 0.75
N VAL A 39 7.77 6.22 0.32
CA VAL A 39 8.92 6.40 1.22
C VAL A 39 8.88 7.76 1.91
N THR A 40 8.44 8.80 1.21
CA THR A 40 8.29 10.14 1.80
C THR A 40 7.17 10.15 2.84
N VAL A 41 6.04 9.50 2.55
CA VAL A 41 4.96 9.30 3.54
C VAL A 41 5.49 8.58 4.78
N GLY A 42 6.21 7.47 4.59
CA GLY A 42 6.81 6.71 5.69
C GLY A 42 7.75 7.53 6.56
N ARG A 43 8.59 8.38 5.95
CA ARG A 43 9.48 9.31 6.65
C ARG A 43 8.72 10.39 7.42
N MET A 44 7.66 10.96 6.86
CA MET A 44 6.85 11.95 7.59
C MET A 44 6.20 11.32 8.83
N VAL A 45 5.67 10.11 8.71
CA VAL A 45 5.12 9.36 9.85
C VAL A 45 6.19 9.04 10.89
N ALA A 46 7.36 8.54 10.47
CA ALA A 46 8.47 8.23 11.38
C ALA A 46 9.01 9.48 12.10
N SER A 47 8.93 10.65 11.46
CA SER A 47 9.28 11.95 12.05
C SER A 47 8.17 12.56 12.91
N GLY A 48 7.04 11.87 13.10
CA GLY A 48 5.96 12.30 13.99
C GLY A 48 4.97 13.31 13.40
N LEU A 49 4.93 13.49 12.07
CA LEU A 49 3.98 14.42 11.44
C LEU A 49 2.52 13.90 11.44
N GLY A 50 2.29 12.61 11.71
CA GLY A 50 0.95 12.04 11.65
C GLY A 50 0.93 10.52 11.47
N GLY A 51 -0.20 10.01 10.99
CA GLY A 51 -0.43 8.59 10.69
C GLY A 51 -0.70 8.34 9.21
N SER A 52 -0.54 7.10 8.78
CA SER A 52 -0.84 6.69 7.40
C SER A 52 -1.40 5.27 7.34
N ALA A 53 -2.13 4.98 6.27
CA ALA A 53 -2.52 3.63 5.89
C ALA A 53 -1.80 3.24 4.61
N VAL A 54 -1.02 2.15 4.66
CA VAL A 54 -0.16 1.69 3.58
C VAL A 54 -0.39 0.20 3.32
N PRO A 55 -0.04 -0.33 2.12
CA PRO A 55 -0.12 -1.76 1.86
C PRO A 55 0.73 -2.57 2.83
N ALA A 56 0.21 -3.71 3.31
CA ALA A 56 0.92 -4.61 4.21
C ALA A 56 2.27 -5.09 3.63
N LEU A 57 2.37 -5.20 2.29
CA LEU A 57 3.61 -5.53 1.58
C LEU A 57 4.77 -4.57 1.91
N CYS A 58 4.47 -3.32 2.27
CA CYS A 58 5.46 -2.31 2.58
C CYS A 58 5.86 -2.28 4.07
N LYS A 59 5.35 -3.20 4.91
CA LYS A 59 5.60 -3.21 6.36
C LYS A 59 7.10 -3.18 6.69
N THR A 60 7.90 -4.05 6.09
CA THR A 60 9.35 -4.10 6.33
C THR A 60 10.03 -2.80 5.92
N GLN A 61 9.61 -2.22 4.79
CA GLN A 61 10.12 -0.94 4.31
C GLN A 61 9.78 0.19 5.30
N MET A 62 8.53 0.25 5.78
CA MET A 62 8.10 1.27 6.73
C MET A 62 8.83 1.13 8.08
N ALA A 63 8.98 -0.10 8.58
CA ALA A 63 9.76 -0.38 9.78
C ALA A 63 11.23 0.07 9.64
N SER A 64 11.84 -0.15 8.47
CA SER A 64 13.21 0.32 8.19
C SER A 64 13.35 1.84 8.17
N LEU A 65 12.26 2.58 7.93
CA LEU A 65 12.22 4.04 8.01
C LEU A 65 12.00 4.54 9.44
N GLY A 66 11.77 3.65 10.42
CA GLY A 66 11.49 3.99 11.81
C GLY A 66 10.00 4.09 12.15
N ALA A 67 9.10 3.73 11.22
CA ALA A 67 7.66 3.75 11.50
C ALA A 67 7.21 2.48 12.26
N VAL A 68 6.25 2.64 13.18
CA VAL A 68 5.57 1.53 13.83
C VAL A 68 4.34 1.15 13.01
N CYS A 69 4.29 -0.09 12.51
CA CYS A 69 3.17 -0.58 11.72
C CYS A 69 2.21 -1.42 12.57
N ILE A 70 0.94 -1.04 12.56
CA ILE A 70 -0.17 -1.80 13.15
C ILE A 70 -1.13 -2.26 12.04
N PRO A 71 -1.72 -3.46 12.15
CA PRO A 71 -2.70 -3.94 11.16
C PRO A 71 -4.02 -3.15 11.26
N LEU A 72 -4.62 -2.86 10.10
CA LEU A 72 -5.99 -2.36 10.01
C LEU A 72 -6.95 -3.55 10.07
N SER A 73 -7.80 -3.61 11.09
CA SER A 73 -8.64 -4.78 11.37
C SER A 73 -10.13 -4.58 11.14
N ASP A 74 -10.65 -3.35 11.12
CA ASP A 74 -12.09 -3.10 10.99
C ASP A 74 -12.39 -1.78 10.24
N PRO A 75 -12.78 -1.84 8.95
CA PRO A 75 -12.79 -3.02 8.08
C PRO A 75 -11.38 -3.33 7.53
N PRO A 76 -11.06 -4.60 7.25
CA PRO A 76 -9.90 -4.92 6.42
C PRO A 76 -10.10 -4.38 5.00
N ILE A 77 -9.04 -3.83 4.41
CA ILE A 77 -9.04 -3.33 3.04
C ILE A 77 -8.04 -4.16 2.25
N GLU A 78 -8.54 -5.01 1.36
CA GLU A 78 -7.73 -6.00 0.66
C GLU A 78 -7.84 -5.84 -0.86
N LYS A 79 -6.73 -6.14 -1.54
CA LYS A 79 -6.68 -6.19 -3.01
C LYS A 79 -5.68 -7.24 -3.46
N CYS A 80 -6.12 -8.13 -4.34
CA CYS A 80 -5.24 -9.13 -4.94
C CYS A 80 -4.20 -8.45 -5.85
N VAL A 81 -2.93 -8.83 -5.67
CA VAL A 81 -1.83 -8.49 -6.58
C VAL A 81 -1.47 -9.74 -7.38
N GLY A 82 -1.26 -9.58 -8.69
CA GLY A 82 -0.96 -10.71 -9.57
C GLY A 82 -0.13 -10.29 -10.78
N ALA A 83 0.43 -11.29 -11.46
CA ALA A 83 1.13 -11.12 -12.73
C ALA A 83 0.14 -11.29 -13.91
N ILE A 84 0.29 -10.45 -14.94
CA ILE A 84 -0.52 -10.52 -16.16
C ILE A 84 0.42 -10.84 -17.33
N HIS A 85 0.06 -11.81 -18.16
CA HIS A 85 0.75 -12.11 -19.41
C HIS A 85 -0.25 -12.43 -20.52
N ALA A 86 0.19 -12.32 -21.78
CA ALA A 86 -0.62 -12.69 -22.92
C ALA A 86 -0.86 -14.21 -22.92
N GLY A 87 -2.12 -14.64 -22.87
CA GLY A 87 -2.46 -16.07 -22.80
C GLY A 87 -2.19 -16.86 -24.07
N HIS A 88 -2.04 -16.18 -25.22
CA HIS A 88 -1.78 -16.81 -26.52
C HIS A 88 -0.29 -17.04 -26.80
N LEU A 89 0.61 -16.57 -25.93
CA LEU A 89 2.05 -16.73 -26.07
C LEU A 89 2.62 -17.48 -24.86
N PRO A 90 3.44 -18.52 -25.07
CA PRO A 90 4.19 -19.10 -23.98
C PRO A 90 5.18 -18.06 -23.41
N LEU A 91 5.41 -18.10 -22.10
CA LEU A 91 6.44 -17.29 -21.48
C LEU A 91 7.83 -17.74 -21.97
N SER A 92 8.72 -16.79 -22.21
CA SER A 92 10.13 -17.11 -22.42
C SER A 92 10.72 -17.74 -21.15
N LYS A 93 11.82 -18.48 -21.29
CA LYS A 93 12.51 -19.07 -20.13
C LYS A 93 12.88 -18.01 -19.08
N ALA A 94 13.30 -16.82 -19.52
CA ALA A 94 13.61 -15.70 -18.64
C ALA A 94 12.37 -15.14 -17.93
N ALA A 95 11.25 -14.97 -18.66
CA ALA A 95 10.01 -14.48 -18.07
C ALA A 95 9.40 -15.46 -17.07
N GLN A 96 9.47 -16.76 -17.35
CA GLN A 96 9.05 -17.81 -16.42
C GLN A 96 9.92 -17.79 -15.15
N ALA A 97 11.25 -17.71 -15.29
CA ALA A 97 12.16 -17.61 -14.14
C ALA A 97 11.87 -16.37 -13.27
N LEU A 98 11.53 -15.23 -13.88
CA LEU A 98 11.12 -14.04 -13.15
C LEU A 98 9.81 -14.27 -12.39
N LEU A 99 8.79 -14.87 -13.04
CA LEU A 99 7.51 -15.16 -12.40
C LEU A 99 7.67 -16.12 -11.21
N ASP A 100 8.49 -17.15 -11.35
CA ASP A 100 8.76 -18.12 -10.28
C ASP A 100 9.52 -17.47 -9.12
N THR A 101 10.47 -16.58 -9.42
CA THR A 101 11.15 -15.76 -8.41
C THR A 101 10.16 -14.90 -7.65
N LEU A 102 9.29 -14.16 -8.34
CA LEU A 102 8.27 -13.29 -7.73
C LEU A 102 7.30 -14.08 -6.84
N LYS A 103 6.86 -15.27 -7.27
CA LYS A 103 6.01 -16.16 -6.46
C LYS A 103 6.66 -16.58 -5.15
N GLY A 104 7.98 -16.75 -5.12
CA GLY A 104 8.72 -17.05 -3.89
C GLY A 104 8.85 -15.87 -2.92
N PHE A 105 8.64 -14.62 -3.38
CA PHE A 105 8.72 -13.41 -2.55
C PHE A 105 7.37 -12.93 -2.02
N LEU A 106 6.26 -13.39 -2.60
CA LEU A 106 4.94 -13.01 -2.12
C LEU A 106 4.63 -13.79 -0.83
N PRO A 107 4.30 -13.11 0.28
CA PRO A 107 3.85 -13.80 1.48
C PRO A 107 2.58 -14.59 1.16
N THR A 108 2.57 -15.88 1.52
CA THR A 108 1.40 -16.77 1.45
C THR A 108 0.36 -16.41 2.49
#